data_AF-A0A1H6LAL3-F1
#
_entry.id   AF-A0A1H6LAL3-F1
#
_cell.length_a   1.000
_cell.length_b   1.000
_cell.length_c   1.000
_cell.angle_alpha   90.00
_cell.angle_beta   90.00
_cell.angle_gamma   90.00
#
_symmetry.space_group_name_H-M   'P 1'
#
loop_
_entity.id
_entity.type
_entity.pdbx_description
1 polymer ?
#
loop_
_entity_poly.entity_id
_entity_poly.type
_entity_poly.pdbx_seq_one_letter_code
_entity_poly.pdbx_strand_id
1 'polypeptide(L)' 'MIFLGSVRNMESEYSLSDVLERMYQNQLALEAAIMELTLHAERQGNTVVSENVRGALQAIGENAGHIRQGLARLRGKRSN' A
#
# COMPACT_ATOMS: atom_id res chain seq x y z
N MET A 1 -20.46 -21.84 18.02
CA MET A 1 -20.22 -20.45 17.60
C MET A 1 -19.48 -20.49 16.26
N ILE A 2 -20.21 -20.71 15.16
CA ILE A 2 -19.61 -20.76 13.81
C ILE A 2 -19.80 -19.38 13.21
N PHE A 3 -18.68 -18.73 12.92
CA PHE A 3 -18.58 -17.37 12.42
C PHE A 3 -19.26 -17.29 11.05
N LEU A 4 -20.36 -16.53 10.97
CA LEU A 4 -20.96 -16.06 9.72
C LEU A 4 -19.98 -15.07 9.06
N GLY A 5 -18.89 -15.58 8.52
CA GLY A 5 -18.06 -14.88 7.54
C GLY A 5 -18.81 -14.94 6.22
N SER A 6 -19.66 -13.93 6.00
CA SER A 6 -20.30 -13.60 4.74
C SER A 6 -19.49 -14.09 3.55
N VAL A 7 -20.11 -14.92 2.69
CA VAL A 7 -19.60 -15.23 1.35
C VAL A 7 -19.36 -13.89 0.67
N ARG A 8 -18.11 -13.41 0.68
CA ARG A 8 -17.74 -12.28 -0.17
C ARG A 8 -17.98 -12.78 -1.58
N ASN A 9 -18.87 -12.11 -2.30
CA ASN A 9 -19.21 -12.49 -3.66
C ASN A 9 -17.89 -12.54 -4.45
N MET A 10 -17.57 -13.65 -5.11
CA MET A 10 -16.26 -13.87 -5.76
C MET A 10 -15.95 -12.78 -6.81
N GLU A 11 -17.00 -12.17 -7.37
CA GLU A 11 -16.93 -11.02 -8.27
C GLU A 11 -16.40 -9.72 -7.60
N SER A 12 -16.60 -9.55 -6.29
CA SER A 12 -16.07 -8.40 -5.56
C SER A 12 -14.62 -8.58 -5.13
N GLU A 13 -14.21 -9.83 -4.82
CA GLU A 13 -12.89 -10.21 -4.30
C GLU A 13 -11.73 -10.00 -5.29
N TYR A 14 -12.04 -9.75 -6.56
CA TYR A 14 -11.04 -9.40 -7.57
C TYR A 14 -11.47 -8.19 -8.41
N SER A 15 -12.42 -7.40 -7.90
CA SER A 15 -12.77 -6.14 -8.54
C SER A 15 -11.54 -5.24 -8.59
N LEU A 16 -11.47 -4.37 -9.61
CA LEU A 16 -10.39 -3.39 -9.72
C LEU A 16 -10.22 -2.57 -8.43
N SER A 17 -11.33 -2.24 -7.74
CA SER A 17 -11.28 -1.54 -6.46
C SER A 17 -10.69 -2.39 -5.32
N ASP A 18 -10.92 -3.70 -5.31
CA ASP A 18 -10.35 -4.58 -4.28
C ASP A 18 -8.84 -4.75 -4.49
N VAL A 19 -8.43 -5.01 -5.74
CA VAL A 19 -7.01 -5.14 -6.09
C VAL A 19 -6.25 -3.85 -5.80
N LEU A 20 -6.80 -2.68 -6.16
CA LEU A 20 -6.18 -1.39 -5.86
C LEU A 20 -6.12 -1.10 -4.36
N GLU A 21 -7.13 -1.51 -3.57
CA GLU A 21 -7.07 -1.37 -2.10
C GLU A 21 -5.94 -2.24 -1.54
N ARG A 22 -5.79 -3.49 -2.00
CA ARG A 22 -4.68 -4.35 -1.60
C ARG A 22 -3.32 -3.77 -2.02
N MET A 23 -3.20 -3.20 -3.21
CA MET A 23 -1.97 -2.52 -3.64
C MET A 23 -1.66 -1.28 -2.79
N TYR A 24 -2.68 -0.51 -2.39
CA TYR A 24 -2.51 0.59 -1.45
C TYR A 24 -1.97 0.11 -0.10
N GLN A 25 -2.52 -0.98 0.45
CA GLN A 25 -2.00 -1.57 1.69
C GLN A 25 -0.56 -2.07 1.53
N ASN A 26 -0.21 -2.63 0.37
CA ASN A 26 1.17 -3.00 0.07
C ASN A 26 2.10 -1.78 0.09
N GLN A 27 1.68 -0.62 -0.43
CA GLN A 27 2.50 0.60 -0.35
C GLN A 27 2.80 0.97 1.10
N LEU A 28 1.80 0.94 1.99
CA LEU A 28 1.97 1.26 3.41
C LEU A 28 2.87 0.25 4.13
N ALA A 29 2.70 -1.04 3.85
CA ALA A 29 3.53 -2.10 4.43
C ALA A 29 4.99 -2.01 3.95
N LEU A 30 5.21 -1.72 2.67
CA LEU A 30 6.55 -1.55 2.11
C LEU A 30 7.23 -0.29 2.65
N GLU A 31 6.49 0.82 2.80
CA GLU A 31 7.00 2.04 3.43
C GLU A 31 7.52 1.75 4.84
N ALA A 32 6.69 1.09 5.67
CA ALA A 32 7.06 0.73 7.03
C ALA A 32 8.28 -0.19 7.08
N ALA A 33 8.32 -1.23 6.23
CA ALA A 33 9.44 -2.16 6.16
C ALA A 33 10.75 -1.46 5.74
N ILE A 34 10.70 -0.56 4.76
CA ILE A 34 11.87 0.19 4.30
C ILE A 34 12.34 1.18 5.38
N MET A 35 11.44 1.86 6.08
CA MET A 35 11.80 2.73 7.20
C MET A 35 12.50 1.93 8.32
N GLU A 36 11.98 0.74 8.67
CA GLU A 36 12.59 -0.12 9.68
C GLU A 36 13.98 -0.64 9.27
N LEU A 37 14.14 -1.09 8.03
CA LEU A 37 15.43 -1.51 7.48
C LEU A 37 16.44 -0.36 7.46
N THR A 38 16.00 0.86 7.18
CA THR A 38 16.84 2.05 7.19
C THR A 38 17.36 2.31 8.61
N LEU A 39 16.48 2.33 9.60
CA LEU A 39 16.85 2.48 11.01
C LEU A 39 17.82 1.39 11.45
N HIS A 40 17.65 0.16 10.96
CA HIS A 40 18.56 -0.95 11.25
C HIS A 40 19.94 -0.74 10.60
N ALA A 41 20.01 -0.29 9.35
CA ALA A 41 21.26 -0.01 8.64
C ALA A 41 22.04 1.18 9.24
N GLU A 42 21.33 2.24 9.66
CA GLU A 42 21.92 3.39 10.34
C GLU A 42 22.59 3.00 11.65
N ARG A 43 21.95 2.12 12.45
CA ARG A 43 22.54 1.57 13.69
C ARG A 43 23.82 0.78 13.45
N GLN A 44 24.01 0.23 12.25
CA GLN A 44 25.22 -0.51 11.86
C GLN A 44 26.31 0.39 11.24
N GLY A 45 26.08 1.70 11.15
CA GLY A 45 27.05 2.66 10.59
C GLY A 45 27.13 2.68 9.06
N ASN A 46 26.15 2.11 8.36
CA ASN A 46 26.14 2.04 6.90
C ASN A 46 25.45 3.28 6.29
N THR A 47 26.22 4.33 6.00
CA THR A 47 25.72 5.63 5.54
C THR A 47 25.33 5.70 4.05
N VAL A 48 25.71 4.70 3.24
CA VAL A 48 25.47 4.67 1.78
C VAL A 48 24.02 4.34 1.42
N VAL A 49 23.24 3.79 2.37
CA VAL A 49 21.87 3.31 2.15
C VAL A 49 20.85 4.46 2.03
N SER A 50 21.19 5.67 2.49
CA SER A 50 20.25 6.77 2.73
C SER A 50 19.61 7.39 1.48
N GLU A 51 20.35 7.57 0.38
CA GLU A 51 19.81 8.18 -0.85
C GLU A 51 18.84 7.24 -1.57
N ASN A 52 19.18 5.96 -1.67
CA ASN A 52 18.33 4.94 -2.28
C ASN A 52 17.04 4.74 -1.49
N VAL A 53 17.13 4.73 -0.16
CA VAL A 53 15.96 4.68 0.73
C VAL A 53 15.05 5.87 0.50
N ARG A 54 15.61 7.09 0.46
CA ARG A 54 14.81 8.31 0.26
C ARG A 54 14.08 8.28 -1.07
N GLY A 55 14.77 7.88 -2.15
CA GLY A 55 14.15 7.72 -3.46
C GLY A 55 13.04 6.66 -3.47
N ALA A 56 13.26 5.53 -2.81
CA ALA A 56 12.26 4.47 -2.69
C ALA A 56 11.02 4.92 -1.89
N LEU A 57 11.22 5.58 -0.74
CA LEU A 57 10.12 6.12 0.08
C LEU A 57 9.32 7.18 -0.67
N GLN A 58 9.99 8.07 -1.43
CA GLN A 58 9.30 9.06 -2.26
C GLN A 58 8.41 8.38 -3.31
N ALA A 59 8.94 7.44 -4.08
CA ALA A 59 8.18 6.73 -5.10
C ALA A 59 7.01 5.94 -4.48
N ILE A 60 7.20 5.35 -3.30
CA ILE A 60 6.16 4.61 -2.60
C ILE A 60 5.01 5.53 -2.17
N GLY A 61 5.33 6.70 -1.62
CA GLY A 61 4.35 7.70 -1.21
C GLY A 61 3.56 8.27 -2.39
N GLU A 62 4.23 8.57 -3.51
CA GLU A 62 3.60 9.02 -4.75
C GLU A 62 2.61 7.97 -5.28
N ASN A 63 3.03 6.71 -5.34
CA ASN A 63 2.18 5.60 -5.76
C ASN A 63 0.98 5.39 -4.82
N ALA A 64 1.20 5.48 -3.51
CA ALA A 64 0.11 5.38 -2.52
C ALA A 64 -0.93 6.50 -2.74
N GLY A 65 -0.47 7.72 -3.00
CA GLY A 65 -1.32 8.87 -3.34
C GLY A 65 -2.14 8.62 -4.60
N HIS A 66 -1.50 8.18 -5.68
CA HIS A 66 -2.18 7.88 -6.95
C HIS A 66 -3.23 6.77 -6.81
N ILE A 67 -2.91 5.69 -6.11
CA ILE A 67 -3.85 4.59 -5.88
C ILE A 67 -5.05 5.07 -5.06
N ARG A 68 -4.81 5.83 -3.98
CA ARG A 68 -5.88 6.37 -3.13
C ARG A 68 -6.82 7.30 -3.92
N GLN A 69 -6.27 8.16 -4.78
CA GLN A 69 -7.07 9.02 -5.65
C GLN A 69 -7.84 8.22 -6.71
N GLY A 70 -7.23 7.19 -7.30
CA GLY A 70 -7.88 6.28 -8.24
C GLY A 70 -9.07 5.55 -7.61
N LEU A 71 -8.89 5.03 -6.38
CA LEU A 71 -9.95 4.40 -5.59
C LEU A 71 -11.11 5.36 -5.32
N ALA A 72 -10.83 6.60 -4.92
CA ALA A 72 -11.86 7.61 -4.69
C ALA A 72 -12.71 7.86 -5.96
N ARG A 73 -12.07 7.94 -7.13
CA ARG A 73 -12.77 8.11 -8.42
C ARG A 73 -13.60 6.88 -8.81
N LEU A 74 -13.08 5.66 -8.60
CA LEU A 74 -13.81 4.42 -8.89
C LEU A 74 -15.05 4.26 -8.01
N ARG A 75 -14.94 4.63 -6.73
CA ARG A 75 -16.07 4.61 -5.79
C ARG A 75 -17.11 5.67 -6.14
N GLY A 76 -16.68 6.88 -6.50
CA GLY A 76 -17.57 7.97 -6.93
C GLY A 76 -18.31 7.69 -8.24
N LYS A 77 -17.73 6.91 -9.17
CA LYS A 77 -18.41 6.45 -10.40
C LYS A 77 -19.52 5.43 -10.15
N ARG A 78 -19.57 4.79 -8.99
CA ARG A 78 -20.58 3.77 -8.64
C ARG A 78 -21.85 4.36 -8.03
N SER A 79 -21.83 5.65 -7.70
CA SER A 79 -22.92 6.42 -7.07
C SER A 79 -23.67 7.35 -8.03
N ASN A 80 -23.48 7.17 -9.34
CA ASN A 80 -24.16 7.90 -10.43
C ASN A 80 -24.67 6.91 -11.46
#